data_AF-A0A9E5D2N6-F1
#
_entry.id   AF-A0A9E5D2N6-F1
#
_cell.length_a   1.000
_cell.length_b   1.000
_cell.length_c   1.000
_cell.angle_alpha   90.00
_cell.angle_beta   90.00
_cell.angle_gamma   90.00
#
_symmetry.space_group_name_H-M   'P 1'
#
loop_
_entity.id
_entity.type
_entity.pdbx_description
1 polymer ?
#
loop_
_entity_poly.entity_id
_entity_poly.type
_entity_poly.pdbx_seq_one_letter_code
_entity_poly.pdbx_strand_id
1 'polypeptide(L)'
;MRDDATFVEVSGKSLRLSHLSKVLFPDDGITKAEILLYYQSVAPILLPHLRGRPLTLKAFPKGVKERPYYRRRLAATTPEWVSRVELEDGFAPVVEDVADLLWVVNQDSIELHPWLSRRENLQHPDLLVFDLDPGTRLPFDEIRGMAELNLPEAEV
;
A
#
# COMPACT_ATOMS: atom_id res chain seq x y z
N MET A 1 15.58 -12.96 -19.85
CA MET A 1 16.65 -12.07 -19.38
C MET A 1 16.41 -11.83 -17.90
N ARG A 2 17.38 -12.10 -17.01
CA ARG A 2 17.26 -11.65 -15.62
C ARG A 2 17.45 -10.14 -15.67
N ASP A 3 16.45 -9.37 -15.26
CA ASP A 3 16.68 -7.95 -14.97
C ASP A 3 17.67 -7.89 -13.81
N ASP A 4 18.83 -7.29 -14.07
CA ASP A 4 19.81 -7.04 -13.02
C ASP A 4 19.22 -6.09 -11.97
N ALA A 5 19.58 -6.34 -10.71
CA ALA A 5 19.14 -5.50 -9.62
C ALA A 5 19.84 -4.14 -9.71
N THR A 6 19.07 -3.06 -9.62
CA THR A 6 19.58 -1.68 -9.60
C THR A 6 19.43 -1.10 -8.20
N PHE A 7 20.42 -0.34 -7.74
CA PHE A 7 20.34 0.40 -6.49
C PHE A 7 20.05 1.87 -6.79
N VAL A 8 19.12 2.47 -6.06
CA VAL A 8 18.76 3.89 -6.17
C VAL A 8 18.72 4.51 -4.78
N GLU A 9 19.14 5.77 -4.67
CA GLU A 9 19.05 6.51 -3.41
C GLU A 9 17.71 7.26 -3.34
N VAL A 10 16.91 6.97 -2.31
CA VAL A 10 15.60 7.60 -2.08
C VAL A 10 15.51 7.97 -0.60
N SER A 11 15.17 9.23 -0.29
CA SER A 11 15.10 9.72 1.10
C SER A 11 16.36 9.42 1.94
N GLY A 12 17.54 9.40 1.31
CA GLY A 12 18.81 9.07 1.97
C GLY A 12 19.00 7.58 2.27
N LYS A 13 18.20 6.70 1.67
CA LYS A 13 18.26 5.24 1.83
C LYS A 13 18.56 4.56 0.49
N SER A 14 19.45 3.58 0.52
CA SER A 14 19.79 2.78 -0.66
C SER A 14 18.75 1.68 -0.90
N LEU A 15 18.02 1.79 -2.00
CA LEU A 15 16.91 0.91 -2.36
C LEU A 15 17.29 -0.02 -3.51
N ARG A 16 17.25 -1.33 -3.27
CA ARG A 16 17.49 -2.35 -4.29
C ARG A 16 16.20 -2.67 -5.06
N LEU A 17 16.12 -2.26 -6.31
CA LEU A 17 15.04 -2.56 -7.24
C LEU A 17 15.38 -3.76 -8.12
N SER A 18 14.40 -4.58 -8.47
CA SER A 18 14.61 -5.75 -9.34
C SER A 18 13.34 -6.14 -10.10
N HIS A 19 13.52 -6.84 -11.23
CA HIS A 19 12.41 -7.28 -12.10
C HIS A 19 11.56 -6.11 -12.59
N LEU A 20 12.20 -5.03 -13.02
CA LEU A 20 11.53 -3.78 -13.37
C LEU A 20 10.67 -3.90 -14.63
N SER A 21 11.08 -4.73 -15.60
CA SER A 21 10.32 -5.02 -16.82
C SER A 21 9.15 -5.98 -16.62
N LYS A 22 8.98 -6.53 -15.40
CA LYS A 22 7.91 -7.48 -15.09
C LYS A 22 6.54 -6.82 -15.29
N VAL A 23 5.73 -7.36 -16.19
CA VAL A 23 4.35 -6.92 -16.43
C VAL A 23 3.46 -7.39 -15.29
N LEU A 24 2.78 -6.45 -14.64
CA LEU A 24 1.85 -6.71 -13.53
C LEU A 24 0.39 -6.55 -13.98
N PHE A 25 0.10 -5.68 -14.94
CA PHE A 25 -1.21 -5.58 -15.61
C PHE A 25 -1.07 -6.01 -17.07
N PRO A 26 -1.35 -7.29 -17.40
CA PRO A 26 -1.06 -7.83 -18.73
C PRO A 26 -1.93 -7.25 -19.85
N ASP A 27 -3.17 -6.87 -19.54
CA ASP A 27 -4.10 -6.31 -20.54
C ASP A 27 -3.64 -4.91 -21.00
N ASP A 28 -3.01 -4.15 -20.11
CA ASP A 28 -2.54 -2.78 -20.34
C ASP A 28 -1.02 -2.70 -20.59
N GLY A 29 -0.30 -3.81 -20.40
CA GLY A 29 1.16 -3.87 -20.49
C GLY A 29 1.93 -3.17 -19.36
N ILE A 30 1.27 -2.77 -18.27
CA ILE A 30 1.89 -1.98 -17.20
C ILE A 30 2.90 -2.82 -16.43
N THR A 31 4.11 -2.31 -16.35
CA THR A 31 5.29 -2.92 -15.71
C THR A 31 5.44 -2.52 -14.25
N LYS A 32 6.25 -3.29 -13.52
CA LYS A 32 6.63 -2.97 -12.14
C LYS A 32 7.32 -1.61 -12.01
N ALA A 33 8.15 -1.23 -12.98
CA ALA A 33 8.78 0.09 -13.02
C ALA A 33 7.73 1.21 -13.05
N GLU A 34 6.70 1.07 -13.88
CA GLU A 34 5.62 2.06 -13.97
C GLU A 34 4.78 2.13 -12.70
N ILE A 35 4.52 0.99 -12.03
CA ILE A 35 3.86 0.99 -10.72
C ILE A 35 4.71 1.71 -9.66
N LEU A 36 6.04 1.48 -9.63
CA LEU A 36 6.94 2.19 -8.71
C LEU A 36 6.93 3.70 -8.98
N LEU A 37 6.99 4.11 -10.25
CA LEU A 37 6.92 5.52 -10.64
C LEU A 37 5.57 6.15 -10.28
N TYR A 38 4.47 5.43 -10.46
CA TYR A 38 3.14 5.88 -10.03
C TYR A 38 3.13 6.16 -8.53
N TYR A 39 3.54 5.19 -7.69
CA TYR A 39 3.58 5.37 -6.24
C TYR A 39 4.52 6.50 -5.81
N GLN A 40 5.66 6.66 -6.48
CA GLN A 40 6.55 7.80 -6.24
C GLN A 40 5.84 9.13 -6.53
N SER A 41 5.12 9.22 -7.65
CA SER A 41 4.46 10.44 -8.09
C SER A 41 3.32 10.88 -7.16
N VAL A 42 2.55 9.92 -6.63
CA VAL A 42 1.44 10.21 -5.72
C VAL A 42 1.87 10.26 -4.24
N ALA A 43 3.12 9.93 -3.93
CA ALA A 43 3.62 9.87 -2.56
C ALA A 43 3.33 11.14 -1.72
N PRO A 44 3.47 12.38 -2.24
CA PRO A 44 3.17 13.58 -1.45
C PRO A 44 1.72 13.63 -0.92
N ILE A 45 0.77 13.04 -1.65
CA ILE A 45 -0.65 12.99 -1.28
C ILE A 45 -0.95 11.71 -0.48
N LEU A 46 -0.33 10.59 -0.84
CA LEU A 46 -0.59 9.29 -0.22
C LEU A 46 0.02 9.16 1.18
N LEU A 47 1.25 9.65 1.39
CA LEU A 47 1.99 9.45 2.64
C LEU A 47 1.27 9.98 3.89
N PRO A 48 0.61 11.16 3.88
CA PRO A 48 -0.20 11.62 5.02
C PRO A 48 -1.24 10.59 5.51
N HIS A 49 -1.78 9.78 4.61
CA HIS A 49 -2.78 8.76 4.95
C HIS A 49 -2.17 7.45 5.44
N LEU A 50 -0.92 7.14 5.07
CA LEU A 50 -0.24 5.90 5.46
C LEU A 50 0.67 6.05 6.68
N ARG A 51 1.18 7.25 6.95
CA ARG A 51 2.24 7.48 7.95
C ARG A 51 1.85 6.97 9.34
N GLY A 52 2.74 6.21 9.96
CA GLY A 52 2.55 5.62 11.28
C GLY A 52 1.56 4.46 11.31
N ARG A 53 0.94 4.07 10.19
CA ARG A 53 -0.04 2.98 10.16
C ARG A 53 0.64 1.65 9.77
N PRO A 54 0.46 0.59 10.57
CA PRO A 54 0.83 -0.76 10.14
C PRO A 54 0.05 -1.13 8.87
N LEU A 55 0.71 -1.81 7.93
CA LEU A 55 0.10 -2.21 6.68
C LEU A 55 -0.10 -3.73 6.60
N THR A 56 -1.27 -4.15 6.09
CA THR A 56 -1.40 -5.43 5.41
C THR A 56 -1.16 -5.19 3.91
N LEU A 57 -0.24 -5.95 3.32
CA LEU A 57 0.12 -5.81 1.91
C LEU A 57 -0.55 -6.90 1.09
N LYS A 58 -1.13 -6.54 -0.06
CA LYS A 58 -1.59 -7.51 -1.05
C LYS A 58 -0.67 -7.45 -2.26
N ALA A 59 0.11 -8.51 -2.42
CA ALA A 59 1.12 -8.63 -3.45
C ALA A 59 0.67 -9.51 -4.61
N PHE A 60 1.11 -9.15 -5.81
CA PHE A 60 0.80 -9.82 -7.08
C PHE A 60 2.07 -10.26 -7.80
N PRO A 61 2.83 -11.24 -7.28
CA PRO A 61 4.11 -11.63 -7.85
C PRO A 61 4.01 -12.28 -9.24
N LYS A 62 2.81 -12.56 -9.74
CA LYS A 62 2.59 -13.07 -11.09
C LYS A 62 1.64 -12.17 -11.91
N GLY A 63 1.38 -10.95 -11.44
CA GLY A 63 0.43 -10.02 -12.04
C GLY A 63 -1.00 -10.17 -11.52
N VAL A 64 -1.86 -9.21 -11.87
CA VAL A 64 -3.20 -9.01 -11.27
C VAL A 64 -4.25 -10.05 -11.69
N LYS A 65 -3.99 -10.81 -12.77
CA LYS A 65 -4.87 -11.90 -13.22
C LYS A 65 -4.67 -13.19 -12.41
N GLU A 66 -3.58 -13.27 -11.64
CA GLU A 66 -3.23 -14.42 -10.83
C GLU A 66 -3.62 -14.21 -9.35
N ARG A 67 -3.65 -15.30 -8.59
CA ARG A 67 -4.00 -15.24 -7.16
C ARG A 67 -3.02 -14.34 -6.39
N PRO A 68 -3.50 -13.36 -5.61
CA PRO A 68 -2.65 -12.52 -4.77
C PRO A 68 -2.18 -13.24 -3.51
N TYR A 69 -1.15 -12.68 -2.88
CA TYR A 69 -0.68 -13.06 -1.55
C TYR A 69 -0.85 -11.91 -0.56
N TYR A 70 -1.42 -12.21 0.60
CA TYR A 70 -1.48 -11.27 1.71
C TYR A 70 -0.26 -11.42 2.61
N ARG A 71 0.41 -10.30 2.90
CA ARG A 71 1.56 -10.24 3.80
C ARG A 71 1.28 -9.23 4.90
N ARG A 72 1.19 -9.74 6.14
CA ARG A 72 1.08 -8.91 7.35
C ARG A 72 2.41 -8.75 8.07
N ARG A 73 3.36 -9.66 7.80
CA ARG A 73 4.62 -9.78 8.51
C ARG A 73 5.80 -9.54 7.58
N LEU A 74 6.78 -8.81 8.09
CA LEU A 74 8.08 -8.62 7.49
C LEU A 74 8.94 -9.87 7.64
N ALA A 75 9.79 -10.14 6.64
CA ALA A 75 10.78 -11.20 6.71
C ALA A 75 11.97 -10.77 7.59
N ALA A 76 12.68 -11.73 8.19
CA ALA A 76 13.90 -11.45 8.96
C ALA A 76 15.00 -10.77 8.11
N THR A 77 14.98 -10.95 6.80
CA THR A 77 15.90 -10.33 5.84
C THR A 77 15.50 -8.91 5.41
N THR A 78 14.47 -8.33 6.03
CA THR A 78 14.04 -6.95 5.75
C THR A 78 15.16 -5.98 6.15
N PRO A 79 15.55 -5.01 5.29
CA PRO A 79 16.57 -4.03 5.64
C PRO A 79 16.22 -3.27 6.91
N GLU A 80 17.22 -2.98 7.75
CA GLU A 80 17.00 -2.38 9.08
C GLU A 80 16.33 -1.01 9.03
N TRP A 81 16.54 -0.26 7.95
CA TRP A 81 15.99 1.08 7.77
C TRP A 81 14.49 1.07 7.44
N VAL A 82 13.92 -0.07 7.04
CA VAL A 82 12.49 -0.17 6.70
C VAL A 82 11.69 -0.01 7.98
N SER A 83 10.84 1.01 7.99
CA SER A 83 9.99 1.32 9.15
C SER A 83 9.05 0.15 9.47
N ARG A 84 8.92 -0.16 10.76
CA ARG A 84 8.14 -1.31 11.25
C ARG A 84 7.57 -1.06 12.64
N VAL A 85 6.55 -1.83 12.99
CA VAL A 85 6.01 -1.94 14.35
C VAL A 85 6.06 -3.39 14.80
N GLU A 86 6.33 -3.60 16.09
CA GLU A 86 6.22 -4.93 16.72
C GLU A 86 4.76 -5.22 17.04
N LEU A 87 4.32 -6.42 16.66
CA LEU A 87 3.03 -7.02 16.99
C LEU A 87 3.29 -8.33 17.74
N GLU A 88 2.25 -8.91 18.35
CA GLU A 88 2.36 -10.19 19.09
C GLU A 88 2.94 -11.34 18.25
N ASP A 89 2.75 -11.30 16.94
CA ASP A 89 3.13 -12.36 16.00
C ASP A 89 4.28 -11.97 15.05
N GLY A 90 4.99 -10.87 15.32
CA GLY A 90 6.17 -10.43 14.56
C GLY A 90 6.14 -8.94 14.21
N PHE A 91 6.81 -8.55 13.13
CA PHE A 91 6.88 -7.15 12.72
C PHE A 91 5.99 -6.87 11.51
N ALA A 92 5.17 -5.82 11.57
CA ALA A 92 4.42 -5.31 10.44
C ALA A 92 5.13 -4.10 9.78
N PRO A 93 5.06 -3.95 8.46
CA PRO A 93 5.60 -2.77 7.78
C PRO A 93 4.80 -1.51 8.15
N VAL A 94 5.52 -0.41 8.30
CA VAL A 94 4.97 0.95 8.39
C VAL A 94 5.63 1.78 7.29
N VAL A 95 4.92 2.72 6.70
CA VAL A 95 5.47 3.61 5.66
C VAL A 95 5.61 5.01 6.24
N GLU A 96 6.82 5.48 6.47
CA GLU A 96 7.08 6.84 7.02
C GLU A 96 7.42 7.86 5.92
N ASP A 97 8.11 7.38 4.87
CA ASP A 97 8.59 8.17 3.75
C ASP A 97 8.50 7.44 2.40
N VAL A 98 8.99 8.11 1.35
CA VAL A 98 8.99 7.58 -0.03
C VAL A 98 9.83 6.31 -0.15
N ALA A 99 10.93 6.16 0.61
CA ALA A 99 11.77 4.98 0.52
C ALA A 99 11.06 3.74 1.09
N ASP A 100 10.38 3.89 2.23
CA ASP A 100 9.54 2.82 2.79
C ASP A 100 8.42 2.43 1.81
N LEU A 101 7.77 3.44 1.20
CA LEU A 101 6.70 3.22 0.22
C LEU A 101 7.20 2.43 -0.99
N LEU A 102 8.29 2.87 -1.62
CA LEU A 102 8.83 2.20 -2.79
C LEU A 102 9.39 0.82 -2.45
N TRP A 103 9.87 0.61 -1.22
CA TRP A 103 10.29 -0.71 -0.77
C TRP A 103 9.11 -1.68 -0.72
N VAL A 104 8.00 -1.32 -0.07
CA VAL A 104 6.83 -2.21 0.03
C VAL A 104 6.23 -2.51 -1.34
N VAL A 105 6.19 -1.52 -2.24
CA VAL A 105 5.72 -1.68 -3.62
C VAL A 105 6.66 -2.58 -4.43
N ASN A 106 7.98 -2.45 -4.25
CA ASN A 106 8.97 -3.29 -4.89
C ASN A 106 8.91 -4.77 -4.44
N GLN A 107 8.14 -5.10 -3.40
CA GLN A 107 7.80 -6.49 -3.04
C GLN A 107 6.58 -7.02 -3.82
N ASP A 108 6.24 -6.39 -4.95
CA ASP A 108 5.08 -6.65 -5.80
C ASP A 108 3.74 -6.32 -5.12
N SER A 109 3.75 -5.46 -4.10
CA SER A 109 2.55 -5.00 -3.37
C SER A 109 1.84 -3.90 -4.16
N ILE A 110 0.68 -4.21 -4.72
CA ILE A 110 -0.15 -3.25 -5.50
C ILE A 110 -1.26 -2.66 -4.63
N GLU A 111 -1.71 -3.37 -3.59
CA GLU A 111 -2.66 -2.79 -2.63
C GLU A 111 -2.03 -2.71 -1.24
N LEU A 112 -2.18 -1.55 -0.62
CA LEU A 112 -1.70 -1.24 0.72
C LEU A 112 -2.93 -1.04 1.61
N HIS A 113 -3.09 -1.89 2.62
CA HIS A 113 -4.24 -1.88 3.52
C HIS A 113 -3.80 -1.35 4.89
N PRO A 114 -3.90 -0.03 5.14
CA PRO A 114 -3.49 0.55 6.41
C PRO A 114 -4.48 0.20 7.52
N TRP A 115 -3.96 0.04 8.73
CA TRP A 115 -4.80 -0.05 9.92
C TRP A 115 -5.47 1.29 10.22
N LEU A 116 -6.62 1.26 10.89
CA LEU A 116 -7.35 2.45 11.31
C LEU A 116 -6.73 3.12 12.56
N SER A 117 -5.72 2.52 13.16
CA SER A 117 -4.90 3.06 14.24
C SER A 117 -3.46 3.29 13.78
N ARG A 118 -2.68 3.99 14.61
CA ARG A 118 -1.26 4.24 14.38
C ARG A 118 -0.41 3.42 15.36
N ARG A 119 0.85 3.17 15.00
CA ARG A 119 1.81 2.37 15.78
C ARG A 119 2.03 2.88 17.20
N GLU A 120 1.82 4.18 17.43
CA GLU A 120 1.94 4.80 18.75
C GLU A 120 0.81 4.37 19.71
N ASN A 121 -0.36 3.98 19.18
CA ASN A 121 -1.48 3.46 19.97
C ASN A 121 -2.39 2.53 19.12
N LEU A 122 -1.96 1.28 18.97
CA LEU A 122 -2.64 0.30 18.10
C LEU A 122 -4.09 -0.01 18.49
N GLN A 123 -4.45 0.16 19.77
CA GLN A 123 -5.76 -0.18 20.31
C GLN A 123 -6.78 0.97 20.22
N HIS A 124 -6.36 2.15 19.78
CA HIS A 124 -7.22 3.32 19.66
C HIS A 124 -7.20 3.83 18.20
N PRO A 125 -8.16 3.43 17.36
CA PRO A 125 -8.23 3.92 15.98
C PRO A 125 -8.51 5.42 15.94
N ASP A 126 -7.83 6.13 15.03
CA ASP A 126 -8.03 7.55 14.74
C ASP A 126 -8.86 7.77 13.46
N LEU A 127 -9.29 6.68 12.81
CA LEU A 127 -10.20 6.68 11.68
C LEU A 127 -11.42 5.79 11.95
N LEU A 128 -12.60 6.29 11.57
CA LEU A 128 -13.82 5.50 11.40
C LEU A 128 -14.13 5.45 9.91
N VAL A 129 -14.29 4.24 9.37
CA VAL A 129 -14.54 4.02 7.93
C VAL A 129 -15.86 3.29 7.78
N PHE A 130 -16.73 3.84 6.92
CA PHE A 130 -17.95 3.18 6.47
C PHE A 130 -17.68 2.60 5.07
N ASP A 131 -17.67 1.27 4.97
CA ASP A 131 -17.49 0.58 3.70
C ASP A 131 -18.87 0.29 3.08
N LEU A 132 -19.20 0.97 1.99
CA LEU A 132 -20.48 0.88 1.31
C LEU A 132 -20.36 -0.01 0.07
N ASP A 133 -20.79 -1.27 0.19
CA ASP A 133 -20.76 -2.25 -0.91
C ASP A 133 -22.14 -2.32 -1.60
N PRO A 134 -22.24 -2.05 -2.92
CA PRO A 134 -23.48 -2.22 -3.69
C PRO A 134 -23.97 -3.67 -3.78
N GLY A 135 -23.13 -4.64 -3.42
CA GLY A 135 -23.30 -6.03 -3.80
C GLY A 135 -23.40 -6.17 -5.33
N THR A 136 -23.97 -7.28 -5.80
CA THR A 136 -24.06 -7.56 -7.25
C THR A 136 -25.26 -6.91 -7.94
N ARG A 137 -26.12 -6.19 -7.20
CA ARG A 137 -27.44 -5.79 -7.68
C ARG A 137 -27.64 -4.28 -7.81
N LEU A 138 -26.82 -3.48 -7.13
CA LEU A 138 -26.94 -2.03 -7.18
C LEU A 138 -25.90 -1.43 -8.14
N PRO A 139 -26.29 -0.51 -9.03
CA PRO A 139 -25.33 0.22 -9.84
C PRO A 139 -24.53 1.20 -8.97
N PHE A 140 -23.33 1.59 -9.44
CA PHE A 140 -22.44 2.50 -8.72
C PHE A 140 -23.10 3.84 -8.35
N ASP A 141 -23.99 4.36 -9.20
CA ASP A 141 -24.70 5.62 -8.95
C ASP A 141 -25.57 5.59 -7.67
N GLU A 142 -26.12 4.42 -7.29
CA GLU A 142 -26.92 4.28 -6.07
C GLU A 142 -26.03 4.40 -4.82
N ILE A 143 -24.82 3.84 -4.87
CA ILE A 143 -23.86 3.95 -3.75
C ILE A 143 -23.36 5.39 -3.60
N ARG A 144 -23.15 6.11 -4.71
CA ARG A 144 -22.85 7.54 -4.66
C ARG A 144 -23.96 8.29 -3.91
N GLY A 145 -25.23 8.04 -4.25
CA GLY A 145 -26.37 8.65 -3.56
C GLY A 145 -26.39 8.34 -2.06
N MET A 146 -26.09 7.11 -1.65
CA MET A 146 -26.00 6.74 -0.23
C MET A 146 -24.89 7.50 0.51
N ALA A 147 -23.74 7.71 -0.14
CA ALA A 147 -22.62 8.46 0.43
C ALA A 147 -22.93 9.95 0.60
N GLU A 148 -23.75 10.53 -0.28
CA GLU A 148 -24.18 11.94 -0.22
C GLU A 148 -25.19 12.21 0.92
N LEU A 149 -25.88 11.18 1.42
CA LEU A 149 -27.12 11.35 2.20
C LEU A 149 -26.97 11.53 3.73
N ASN A 150 -25.78 11.61 4.34
CA ASN A 150 -25.66 11.55 5.81
C ASN A 150 -24.53 12.35 6.48
N LEU A 151 -24.18 13.54 6.00
CA LEU A 151 -23.47 14.50 6.85
C LEU A 151 -24.43 15.66 7.13
N PRO A 152 -25.00 15.80 8.34
CA PRO A 152 -25.61 17.08 8.70
C PRO A 152 -24.56 18.15 8.45
N GLU A 153 -24.98 19.31 7.91
CA GLU A 153 -24.09 20.46 7.79
C GLU A 153 -23.43 20.65 9.15
N ALA A 154 -22.11 20.40 9.21
CA ALA A 154 -21.35 20.69 10.39
C ALA A 154 -21.36 22.21 10.50
N GLU A 155 -22.22 22.74 11.39
CA GLU A 155 -22.09 24.12 11.83
C GLU A 155 -20.68 24.28 12.40
N VAL A 156 -19.86 25.06 11.68
CA VAL A 156 -18.53 25.50 12.10
C VAL A 156 -18.66 26.73 12.98
#